data_AF-A0A963W855-F1
#
_entry.id   AF-A0A963W855-F1
#
_cell.length_a   1.000
_cell.length_b   1.000
_cell.length_c   1.000
_cell.angle_alpha   90.00
_cell.angle_beta   90.00
_cell.angle_gamma   90.00
#
_symmetry.space_group_name_H-M   'P 1'
#
loop_
_entity.id
_entity.type
_entity.pdbx_description
1 polymer ?
#
loop_
_entity_poly.entity_id
_entity_poly.type
_entity_poly.pdbx_seq_one_letter_code
_entity_poly.pdbx_strand_id
1 'polypeptide(L)'
;AGMRAVTIPVSAKTGVGGFVFPGDRVDLVLTQTVSGDGGQPLKASETILRNIRVLATDQSTESETVEGKTVVRAFRTVTLEVTPRIAEKVAVAQTIGSLSLSLRSLADSQDQLERVIANGDVKVPAGASKEQEEKILRQAMNRPIDSGSTYVTGGDVSRFQRKSKPATGEEKAAQAAAMMTQAISAAAAASGMPAAAGAAVPAVPRGPIVRVTRGKSVEDVPVGKAQ
;
A
#
# COMPACT_ATOMS: atom_id res chain seq x y z
N ALA A 1 0.51 15.09 19.57
CA ALA A 1 -0.01 13.72 19.75
C ALA A 1 1.14 12.83 20.20
N GLY A 2 0.92 11.95 21.18
CA GLY A 2 1.96 11.06 21.70
C GLY A 2 2.32 9.91 20.74
N MET A 3 3.48 9.31 20.95
CA MET A 3 3.94 8.11 20.25
C MET A 3 3.38 6.84 20.92
N ARG A 4 3.32 5.74 20.17
CA ARG A 4 2.89 4.40 20.61
C ARG A 4 4.02 3.40 20.37
N ALA A 5 4.09 2.40 21.23
CA ALA A 5 4.93 1.22 21.02
C ALA A 5 4.13 0.15 20.28
N VAL A 6 4.66 -0.35 19.16
CA VAL A 6 4.07 -1.47 18.41
C VAL A 6 5.11 -2.55 18.20
N THR A 7 4.82 -3.75 18.65
CA THR A 7 5.71 -4.92 18.50
C THR A 7 5.34 -5.70 17.26
N ILE A 8 6.32 -6.00 16.41
CA ILE A 8 6.17 -6.84 15.23
C ILE A 8 7.02 -8.10 15.34
N PRO A 9 6.53 -9.26 14.88
CA PRO A 9 7.34 -10.46 14.76
C PRO A 9 8.33 -10.31 13.60
N VAL A 10 9.58 -10.73 13.82
CA VAL A 10 10.61 -10.80 12.78
C VAL A 10 11.36 -12.12 12.85
N SER A 11 12.06 -12.45 11.77
CA SER A 11 12.95 -13.60 11.65
C SER A 11 14.40 -13.11 11.51
N ALA A 12 15.38 -14.02 11.51
CA ALA A 12 16.75 -13.65 11.17
C ALA A 12 16.85 -12.97 9.79
N LYS A 13 16.02 -13.40 8.83
CA LYS A 13 15.98 -12.81 7.48
C LYS A 13 15.28 -11.45 7.45
N THR A 14 14.18 -11.30 8.19
CA THR A 14 13.36 -10.08 8.13
C THR A 14 13.75 -9.03 9.17
N GLY A 15 14.59 -9.36 10.15
CA GLY A 15 15.08 -8.46 11.20
C GLY A 15 16.57 -8.10 11.05
N VAL A 16 17.07 -7.99 9.81
CA VAL A 16 18.46 -7.58 9.50
C VAL A 16 19.50 -8.42 10.26
N GLY A 17 19.34 -9.74 10.29
CA GLY A 17 20.27 -10.65 10.98
C GLY A 17 20.28 -10.56 12.51
N GLY A 18 19.54 -9.64 13.12
CA GLY A 18 19.62 -9.33 14.55
C GLY A 18 20.59 -8.20 14.89
N PHE A 19 21.03 -7.42 13.91
CA PHE A 19 21.87 -6.23 14.10
C PHE A 19 21.08 -4.95 14.40
N VAL A 20 19.77 -5.07 14.61
CA VAL A 20 18.92 -3.94 15.02
C VAL A 20 18.96 -3.86 16.55
N PHE A 21 19.26 -2.69 17.08
CA PHE A 21 19.33 -2.42 18.52
C PHE A 21 18.34 -1.33 18.95
N PRO A 22 17.96 -1.29 20.24
CA PRO A 22 17.22 -0.15 20.79
C PRO A 22 17.94 1.17 20.52
N GLY A 23 17.22 2.15 19.97
CA GLY A 23 17.76 3.43 19.53
C GLY A 23 17.99 3.54 18.02
N ASP A 24 18.11 2.41 17.31
CA ASP A 24 18.31 2.42 15.86
C ASP A 24 17.09 2.95 15.10
N ARG A 25 17.35 3.36 13.85
CA ARG A 25 16.32 3.77 12.90
C ARG A 25 16.16 2.70 11.83
N VAL A 26 14.92 2.32 11.56
CA VAL A 26 14.58 1.31 10.55
C VAL A 26 13.49 1.82 9.62
N ASP A 27 13.49 1.27 8.41
CA ASP A 27 12.38 1.34 7.47
C ASP A 27 11.61 0.01 7.50
N LEU A 28 10.30 0.09 7.33
CA LEU A 28 9.42 -1.07 7.26
C LEU A 28 9.02 -1.34 5.81
N VAL A 29 9.39 -2.52 5.34
CA VAL A 29 9.13 -2.99 3.98
C VAL A 29 8.07 -4.08 4.03
N LEU A 30 6.99 -3.88 3.29
CA LEU A 30 5.91 -4.85 3.09
C LEU A 30 6.14 -5.58 1.78
N THR A 31 6.29 -6.91 1.84
CA THR A 31 6.26 -7.78 0.65
C THR A 31 4.94 -8.52 0.62
N GLN A 32 4.24 -8.44 -0.52
CA GLN A 32 2.93 -9.05 -0.70
C GLN A 32 2.81 -9.74 -2.06
N THR A 33 1.85 -10.67 -2.13
CA THR A 33 1.47 -11.38 -3.35
C THR A 33 0.04 -11.03 -3.67
N VAL A 34 -0.19 -10.36 -4.80
CA VAL A 34 -1.51 -9.98 -5.27
C VAL A 34 -1.95 -10.99 -6.33
N SER A 35 -2.90 -11.83 -5.95
CA SER A 35 -3.55 -12.79 -6.84
C SER A 35 -4.65 -12.12 -7.66
N GLY A 36 -5.02 -12.75 -8.78
CA GLY A 36 -6.15 -12.36 -9.61
C GLY A 36 -6.54 -13.51 -10.53
N ASP A 37 -7.56 -13.30 -11.36
CA ASP A 37 -8.13 -14.38 -12.14
C ASP A 37 -7.28 -14.63 -13.39
N GLY A 38 -6.62 -15.79 -13.43
CA GLY A 38 -5.85 -16.27 -14.58
C GLY A 38 -4.46 -15.64 -14.74
N GLY A 39 -3.44 -16.46 -14.51
CA GLY A 39 -2.02 -16.15 -14.71
C GLY A 39 -1.21 -16.15 -13.41
N GLN A 40 0.06 -15.78 -13.52
CA GLN A 40 0.96 -15.68 -12.36
C GLN A 40 0.55 -14.48 -11.47
N PRO A 41 0.58 -14.63 -10.13
CA PRO A 41 0.29 -13.53 -9.22
C PRO A 41 1.36 -12.44 -9.30
N LEU A 42 0.99 -11.20 -8.97
CA LEU A 42 1.95 -10.11 -8.86
C LEU A 42 2.67 -10.21 -7.51
N LYS A 43 4.00 -10.21 -7.53
CA LYS A 43 4.81 -9.98 -6.33
C LYS A 43 5.14 -8.50 -6.26
N ALA A 44 4.93 -7.88 -5.11
CA ALA A 44 5.25 -6.47 -4.90
C ALA A 44 5.91 -6.29 -3.53
N SER A 45 6.88 -5.39 -3.47
CA SER A 45 7.52 -4.96 -2.23
C SER A 45 7.45 -3.43 -2.14
N GLU A 46 7.08 -2.90 -0.99
CA GLU A 46 6.89 -1.47 -0.77
C GLU A 46 7.49 -1.05 0.57
N THR A 47 8.25 0.05 0.57
CA THR A 47 8.67 0.69 1.82
C THR A 47 7.52 1.55 2.32
N ILE A 48 6.71 0.97 3.21
CA ILE A 48 5.46 1.56 3.68
C ILE A 48 5.67 2.59 4.79
N LEU A 49 6.75 2.46 5.56
CA LEU A 49 7.10 3.38 6.63
C LEU A 49 8.60 3.58 6.69
N ARG A 50 9.01 4.78 7.05
CA ARG A 50 10.41 5.18 7.09
C ARG A 50 10.79 5.87 8.38
N ASN A 51 12.07 5.80 8.73
CA ASN A 51 12.67 6.51 9.87
C ASN A 51 12.00 6.18 11.21
N ILE A 52 11.62 4.92 11.39
CA ILE A 52 10.98 4.46 12.62
C ILE A 52 12.06 4.17 13.65
N ARG A 53 11.91 4.68 14.87
CA ARG A 53 12.83 4.36 15.97
C ARG A 53 12.49 3.00 16.57
N VAL A 54 13.52 2.23 16.89
CA VAL A 54 13.40 0.98 17.63
C VAL A 54 13.47 1.28 19.12
N LEU A 55 12.47 0.81 19.86
CA LEU A 55 12.38 0.95 21.32
C LEU A 55 12.97 -0.26 22.04
N ALA A 56 12.72 -1.45 21.52
CA ALA A 56 13.19 -2.69 22.11
C ALA A 56 13.34 -3.77 21.04
N THR A 57 14.23 -4.72 21.31
CA THR A 57 14.36 -5.97 20.55
C THR A 57 14.36 -7.12 21.52
N ASP A 58 13.60 -8.16 21.22
CA ASP A 58 13.55 -9.36 22.04
C ASP A 58 13.95 -10.59 21.22
N GLN A 59 14.72 -11.46 21.83
CA GLN A 59 15.08 -12.77 21.31
C GLN A 59 14.61 -13.80 22.33
N SER A 60 13.47 -14.42 22.08
CA SER A 60 13.00 -15.52 22.89
C SER A 60 13.35 -16.84 22.21
N THR A 61 14.00 -17.72 22.97
CA THR A 61 14.25 -19.11 22.57
C THR A 61 13.20 -19.99 23.22
N GLU A 62 12.17 -20.36 22.47
CA GLU A 62 11.22 -21.38 22.90
C GLU A 62 11.73 -22.74 22.42
N SER A 63 11.78 -23.71 23.33
CA SER A 63 12.24 -25.06 23.03
C SER A 63 11.03 -25.98 22.98
N GLU A 64 10.71 -26.52 21.81
CA GLU A 64 9.61 -27.45 21.62
C GLU A 64 10.19 -28.85 21.34
N THR A 65 9.79 -29.86 22.11
CA THR A 65 10.23 -31.24 21.85
C THR A 65 9.28 -31.88 20.84
N VAL A 66 9.73 -31.98 19.58
CA VAL A 66 9.01 -32.66 18.51
C VAL A 66 9.71 -34.00 18.25
N GLU A 67 8.99 -35.11 18.40
CA GLU A 67 9.52 -36.47 18.17
C GLU A 67 10.80 -36.80 18.97
N GLY A 68 10.88 -36.34 20.23
CA GLY A 68 12.05 -36.56 21.09
C GLY A 68 13.27 -35.70 20.74
N LYS A 69 13.16 -34.77 19.78
CA LYS A 69 14.17 -33.75 19.50
C LYS A 69 13.73 -32.39 19.99
N THR A 70 14.56 -31.73 20.79
CA THR A 70 14.36 -30.32 21.15
C THR A 70 14.62 -29.45 19.94
N VAL A 71 13.57 -28.87 19.38
CA VAL A 71 13.62 -27.85 18.34
C VAL A 71 13.61 -26.50 19.04
N VAL A 72 14.74 -25.78 18.98
CA VAL A 72 14.81 -24.40 19.46
C VAL A 72 14.24 -23.49 18.37
N ARG A 73 13.08 -22.90 18.62
CA ARG A 73 12.52 -21.85 17.78
C ARG A 73 12.94 -20.49 18.36
N ALA A 74 13.85 -19.82 17.66
CA ALA A 74 14.19 -18.44 17.95
C ALA A 74 13.11 -17.53 17.36
N PHE A 75 12.21 -17.04 18.20
CA PHE A 75 11.29 -15.97 17.82
C PHE A 75 11.94 -14.64 18.17
N ARG A 76 12.00 -13.73 17.18
CA ARG A 76 12.51 -12.38 17.38
C ARG A 76 11.37 -11.40 17.27
N THR A 77 11.30 -10.45 18.17
CA THR A 77 10.36 -9.34 18.05
C THR A 77 11.09 -8.01 18.11
N VAL A 78 10.52 -7.01 17.45
CA VAL A 78 11.03 -5.64 17.46
C VAL A 78 9.88 -4.71 17.81
N THR A 79 10.09 -3.89 18.82
CA THR A 79 9.15 -2.87 19.28
C THR A 79 9.53 -1.53 18.68
N LEU A 80 8.58 -0.92 17.98
CA LEU A 80 8.74 0.28 17.18
C LEU A 80 8.03 1.47 17.82
N GLU A 81 8.65 2.65 17.76
CA GLU A 81 8.05 3.93 18.14
C GLU A 81 7.29 4.54 16.95
N VAL A 82 5.96 4.58 17.03
CA VAL A 82 5.10 4.99 15.91
C VAL A 82 4.04 5.99 16.32
N THR A 83 3.47 6.72 15.35
CA THR A 83 2.29 7.55 15.61
C THR A 83 1.02 6.67 15.66
N PRO A 84 -0.10 7.15 16.23
CA PRO A 84 -1.37 6.42 16.24
C PRO A 84 -1.81 5.90 14.87
N ARG A 85 -1.73 6.74 13.83
CA ARG A 85 -2.08 6.38 12.45
C ARG A 85 -1.11 5.36 11.85
N ILE A 86 0.17 5.44 12.19
CA ILE A 86 1.15 4.47 11.74
C ILE A 86 0.91 3.11 12.41
N ALA A 87 0.49 3.08 13.68
CA ALA A 87 0.14 1.81 14.34
C ALA A 87 -0.98 1.07 13.60
N GLU A 88 -2.01 1.78 13.13
CA GLU A 88 -3.08 1.22 12.30
C GLU A 88 -2.54 0.68 10.97
N LYS A 89 -1.65 1.42 10.31
CA LYS A 89 -0.98 0.97 9.07
C LYS A 89 -0.17 -0.31 9.29
N VAL A 90 0.59 -0.40 10.38
CA VAL A 90 1.36 -1.61 10.72
C VAL A 90 0.42 -2.79 10.91
N ALA A 91 -0.67 -2.62 11.66
CA ALA A 91 -1.65 -3.67 11.90
C ALA A 91 -2.26 -4.19 10.58
N VAL A 92 -2.66 -3.29 9.67
CA VAL A 92 -3.16 -3.68 8.35
C VAL A 92 -2.08 -4.39 7.53
N ALA A 93 -0.85 -3.87 7.52
CA ALA A 93 0.25 -4.44 6.75
C ALA A 93 0.61 -5.87 7.20
N GLN A 94 0.50 -6.17 8.50
CA GLN A 94 0.67 -7.54 9.03
C GLN A 94 -0.35 -8.54 8.45
N THR A 95 -1.53 -8.09 8.05
CA THR A 95 -2.56 -8.95 7.44
C THR A 95 -2.37 -9.13 5.93
N ILE A 96 -1.71 -8.17 5.26
CA ILE A 96 -1.56 -8.14 3.81
C ILE A 96 -0.41 -9.05 3.35
N GLY A 97 0.69 -9.09 4.10
CA GLY A 97 1.89 -9.79 3.65
C GLY A 97 2.96 -9.88 4.72
N SER A 98 4.19 -10.14 4.28
CA SER A 98 5.34 -10.24 5.18
C SER A 98 6.01 -8.89 5.36
N LEU A 99 6.35 -8.59 6.60
CA LEU A 99 7.10 -7.41 6.98
C LEU A 99 8.58 -7.73 7.13
N SER A 100 9.43 -6.82 6.65
CA SER A 100 10.87 -6.85 6.89
C SER A 100 11.39 -5.47 7.22
N LEU A 101 12.43 -5.44 8.04
CA LEU A 101 13.15 -4.25 8.44
C LEU A 101 14.32 -3.99 7.49
N SER A 102 14.56 -2.72 7.20
CA SER A 102 15.80 -2.24 6.61
C SER A 102 16.44 -1.25 7.59
N LEU A 103 17.66 -1.55 8.02
CA LEU A 103 18.39 -0.69 8.96
C LEU A 103 18.90 0.55 8.22
N ARG A 104 18.65 1.73 8.78
CA ARG A 104 19.15 2.99 8.23
C ARG A 104 20.60 3.23 8.65
N SER A 105 21.37 3.82 7.74
CA SER A 105 22.66 4.37 8.09
C SER A 105 22.48 5.60 8.98
N LEU A 106 23.38 5.76 9.97
CA LEU A 106 23.45 6.98 10.78
C LEU A 106 23.76 8.23 9.94
N ALA A 107 24.37 8.05 8.76
CA ALA A 107 24.72 9.13 7.84
C ALA A 107 23.56 9.62 6.95
N ASP A 108 22.45 8.88 6.82
CA ASP A 108 21.33 9.18 5.88
C ASP A 108 20.42 10.36 6.32
N SER A 109 20.88 11.17 7.26
CA SER A 109 20.08 12.18 7.95
C SER A 109 19.81 13.43 7.10
N GLN A 110 20.74 13.82 6.21
CA GLN A 110 20.63 15.05 5.40
C GLN A 110 19.67 14.88 4.23
N ASP A 111 19.84 13.84 3.40
CA ASP A 111 18.98 13.55 2.24
C ASP A 111 17.51 13.33 2.61
N GLN A 112 17.26 12.86 3.84
CA GLN A 112 15.91 12.71 4.35
C GLN A 112 15.30 14.05 4.72
N LEU A 113 16.05 14.92 5.39
CA LEU A 113 15.57 16.24 5.77
C LEU A 113 15.19 17.05 4.53
N GLU A 114 16.03 17.02 3.50
CA GLU A 114 15.75 17.67 2.21
C GLU A 114 14.47 17.15 1.56
N ARG A 115 14.28 15.83 1.53
CA ARG A 115 13.06 15.21 0.99
C ARG A 115 11.81 15.57 1.78
N VAL A 116 11.90 15.60 3.11
CA VAL A 116 10.77 15.94 3.98
C VAL A 116 10.36 17.41 3.79
N ILE A 117 11.32 18.30 3.60
CA ILE A 117 11.07 19.71 3.27
C ILE A 117 10.46 19.82 1.87
N ALA A 118 11.02 19.14 0.86
CA ALA A 118 10.53 19.15 -0.51
C ALA A 118 9.09 18.62 -0.63
N ASN A 119 8.75 17.59 0.14
CA ASN A 119 7.41 17.01 0.18
C ASN A 119 6.40 17.86 0.97
N GLY A 120 6.84 18.93 1.65
CA GLY A 120 5.99 19.80 2.46
C GLY A 120 5.54 19.17 3.79
N ASP A 121 6.16 18.06 4.19
CA ASP A 121 5.87 17.35 5.44
C ASP A 121 6.33 18.14 6.67
N VAL A 122 7.26 19.09 6.49
CA VAL A 122 7.75 20.02 7.52
C VAL A 122 7.69 21.44 6.99
N LYS A 123 6.87 22.27 7.63
CA LYS A 123 6.74 23.69 7.31
C LYS A 123 7.59 24.50 8.29
N VAL A 124 8.71 25.03 7.80
CA VAL A 124 9.50 26.03 8.54
C VAL A 124 8.89 27.40 8.24
N PRO A 125 8.36 28.13 9.24
CA PRO A 125 7.77 29.44 9.01
C PRO A 125 8.85 30.45 8.59
N ALA A 126 8.55 31.29 7.59
CA ALA A 126 9.42 32.42 7.25
C ALA A 126 9.40 33.43 8.42
N GLY A 127 10.50 33.50 9.18
CA GLY A 127 10.64 34.37 10.36
C GLY A 127 10.76 33.65 11.71
N ALA A 128 10.90 32.33 11.73
CA ALA A 128 11.25 31.60 12.95
C ALA A 128 12.63 32.03 13.49
N SER A 129 12.81 32.07 14.81
CA SER A 129 14.14 32.27 15.39
C SER A 129 15.03 31.06 15.13
N LYS A 130 16.36 31.23 15.13
CA LYS A 130 17.31 30.10 14.95
C LYS A 130 17.03 28.92 15.88
N GLU A 131 16.65 29.19 17.12
CA GLU A 131 16.30 28.15 18.10
C GLU A 131 14.99 27.43 17.76
N GLN A 132 13.99 28.15 17.24
CA GLN A 132 12.73 27.58 16.80
C GLN A 132 12.92 26.71 15.55
N GLU A 133 13.71 27.19 14.59
CA GLU A 133 14.09 26.42 13.40
C GLU A 133 14.81 25.13 13.81
N GLU A 134 15.83 25.21 14.67
CA GLU A 134 16.56 24.04 15.12
C GLU A 134 15.65 23.02 15.82
N LYS A 135 14.71 23.49 16.65
CA LYS A 135 13.74 22.61 17.32
C LYS A 135 12.80 21.93 16.33
N ILE A 136 12.29 22.67 15.34
CA ILE A 136 11.42 22.12 14.28
C ILE A 136 12.18 21.08 13.46
N LEU A 137 13.43 21.38 13.09
CA LEU A 137 14.30 20.46 12.36
C LEU A 137 14.59 19.20 13.17
N ARG A 138 14.94 19.31 14.45
CA ARG A 138 15.17 18.15 15.32
C ARG A 138 13.91 17.28 15.47
N GLN A 139 12.73 17.89 15.53
CA GLN A 139 11.47 17.14 15.59
C GLN A 139 11.15 16.44 14.26
N ALA A 140 11.38 17.13 13.15
CA ALA A 140 11.23 16.61 11.80
C ALA A 140 12.10 15.38 11.55
N MET A 141 13.39 15.48 11.86
CA MET A 141 14.36 14.39 11.71
C MET A 141 14.02 13.18 12.57
N ASN A 142 13.33 13.38 13.69
CA ASN A 142 13.02 12.29 14.62
C ASN A 142 11.67 11.63 14.37
N ARG A 143 10.85 12.15 13.46
CA ARG A 143 9.49 11.65 13.23
C ARG A 143 9.48 10.49 12.22
N PRO A 144 8.70 9.42 12.49
CA PRO A 144 8.43 8.40 11.48
C PRO A 144 7.62 8.97 10.30
N ILE A 145 7.95 8.55 9.09
CA ILE A 145 7.38 9.04 7.83
C ILE A 145 6.56 7.93 7.18
N ASP A 146 5.34 8.24 6.79
CA ASP A 146 4.38 7.31 6.18
C ASP A 146 3.82 7.81 4.84
N SER A 147 4.46 8.83 4.27
CA SER A 147 4.21 9.45 2.96
C SER A 147 5.26 8.99 1.92
N GLY A 148 4.93 9.16 0.63
CA GLY A 148 5.87 9.01 -0.50
C GLY A 148 6.44 7.60 -0.69
N SER A 149 5.65 6.55 -0.44
CA SER A 149 6.12 5.17 -0.52
C SER A 149 6.68 4.82 -1.90
N THR A 150 7.71 3.97 -1.90
CA THR A 150 8.35 3.45 -3.11
C THR A 150 8.06 1.96 -3.18
N TYR A 151 7.73 1.47 -4.38
CA TYR A 151 7.46 0.06 -4.59
C TYR A 151 8.30 -0.51 -5.74
N VAL A 152 8.50 -1.82 -5.70
CA VAL A 152 9.13 -2.63 -6.75
C VAL A 152 8.27 -3.86 -6.97
N THR A 153 8.12 -4.27 -8.23
CA THR A 153 7.36 -5.46 -8.61
C THR A 153 8.27 -6.61 -9.01
N GLY A 154 7.70 -7.82 -9.06
CA GLY A 154 8.42 -8.99 -9.54
C GLY A 154 9.01 -8.78 -10.92
N GLY A 155 8.29 -8.11 -11.82
CA GLY A 155 8.75 -7.85 -13.18
C GLY A 155 9.89 -6.85 -13.31
N ASP A 156 10.18 -6.07 -12.26
CA ASP A 156 11.36 -5.19 -12.21
C ASP A 156 12.64 -5.97 -11.87
N VAL A 157 12.51 -7.09 -11.15
CA VAL A 157 13.65 -7.92 -10.73
C VAL A 157 13.83 -9.19 -11.57
N SER A 158 12.79 -9.63 -12.27
CA SER A 158 12.81 -10.84 -13.09
C SER A 158 11.93 -10.72 -14.33
N ARG A 159 12.51 -11.03 -15.49
CA ARG A 159 11.78 -11.10 -16.78
C ARG A 159 10.66 -12.14 -16.81
N PHE A 160 10.62 -13.07 -15.85
CA PHE A 160 9.61 -14.12 -15.76
C PHE A 160 8.43 -13.75 -14.86
N GLN A 161 8.43 -12.55 -14.29
CA GLN A 161 7.42 -12.08 -13.36
C GLN A 161 6.59 -10.93 -13.96
N ARG A 162 5.39 -10.71 -13.44
CA ARG A 162 4.50 -9.63 -13.90
C ARG A 162 4.92 -8.28 -13.32
N LYS A 163 4.66 -7.22 -14.09
CA LYS A 163 4.86 -5.81 -13.71
C LYS A 163 3.59 -5.11 -13.23
N SER A 164 2.43 -5.65 -13.53
CA SER A 164 1.13 -5.05 -13.22
C SER A 164 0.19 -6.04 -12.54
N LYS A 165 -0.83 -5.49 -11.87
CA LYS A 165 -1.86 -6.27 -11.19
C LYS A 165 -2.54 -7.22 -12.17
N PRO A 166 -2.75 -8.51 -11.81
CA PRO A 166 -3.56 -9.41 -12.63
C PRO A 166 -5.01 -8.90 -12.70
N ALA A 167 -5.58 -8.89 -13.90
CA ALA A 167 -6.98 -8.51 -14.10
C ALA A 167 -7.92 -9.49 -13.38
N THR A 168 -9.00 -8.98 -12.82
CA THR A 168 -10.08 -9.83 -12.28
C THR A 168 -10.97 -10.36 -13.41
N GLY A 169 -11.78 -11.38 -13.11
CA GLY A 169 -12.72 -11.97 -14.06
C GLY A 169 -13.73 -10.94 -14.57
N GLU A 170 -14.18 -10.03 -13.70
CA GLU A 170 -15.04 -8.90 -14.06
C GLU A 170 -14.33 -7.92 -15.00
N GLU A 171 -13.07 -7.56 -14.72
CA GLU A 171 -12.28 -6.69 -15.58
C GLU A 171 -12.02 -7.34 -16.96
N LYS A 172 -11.79 -8.64 -16.99
CA LYS A 172 -11.65 -9.41 -18.24
C LYS A 172 -12.96 -9.45 -19.03
N ALA A 173 -14.09 -9.67 -18.37
CA ALA A 173 -15.40 -9.66 -19.01
C ALA A 173 -15.74 -8.27 -19.58
N ALA A 174 -15.43 -7.21 -18.83
CA ALA A 174 -15.59 -5.83 -19.29
C ALA A 174 -14.68 -5.51 -20.49
N GLN A 175 -13.42 -5.94 -20.46
CA GLN A 175 -12.49 -5.79 -21.59
C GLN A 175 -12.95 -6.57 -22.83
N ALA A 176 -13.43 -7.80 -22.66
CA ALA A 176 -13.95 -8.62 -23.76
C ALA A 176 -15.19 -7.97 -24.40
N ALA A 177 -16.13 -7.46 -23.58
CA ALA A 177 -17.30 -6.74 -24.06
C ALA A 177 -16.92 -5.43 -24.80
N ALA A 178 -15.93 -4.70 -24.28
CA ALA A 178 -15.40 -3.49 -24.93
C ALA A 178 -14.74 -3.82 -26.28
N MET A 179 -13.91 -4.87 -26.33
CA MET A 179 -13.27 -5.33 -27.58
C MET A 179 -14.30 -5.80 -28.61
N MET A 180 -15.35 -6.50 -28.19
CA MET A 180 -16.43 -6.91 -29.09
C MET A 180 -17.19 -5.70 -29.66
N THR A 181 -17.47 -4.71 -28.82
CA THR A 181 -18.09 -3.44 -29.26
C THR A 181 -17.20 -2.69 -30.25
N GLN A 182 -15.89 -2.68 -30.01
CA GLN A 182 -14.90 -2.04 -30.88
C GLN A 182 -14.74 -2.78 -32.21
N ALA A 183 -14.80 -4.12 -32.19
CA ALA A 183 -14.77 -4.93 -33.40
C ALA A 183 -16.04 -4.75 -34.26
N ILE A 184 -17.22 -4.67 -33.64
CA ILE A 184 -18.49 -4.42 -34.34
C ILE A 184 -18.49 -3.02 -34.98
N SER A 185 -18.03 -2.00 -34.25
CA SER A 185 -17.93 -0.63 -34.79
C SER A 185 -16.88 -0.51 -35.92
N ALA A 186 -15.75 -1.20 -35.81
CA ALA A 186 -14.75 -1.27 -36.89
C ALA A 186 -15.28 -1.99 -38.13
N ALA A 187 -16.02 -3.10 -37.96
CA ALA A 187 -16.64 -3.83 -39.06
C ALA A 187 -17.73 -3.00 -39.77
N ALA A 188 -18.54 -2.25 -39.01
CA ALA A 188 -19.53 -1.34 -39.58
C ALA A 188 -18.89 -0.17 -40.35
N ALA A 189 -17.75 0.35 -39.89
CA ALA A 189 -17.00 1.38 -40.61
C ALA A 189 -16.35 0.85 -41.90
N ALA A 190 -15.89 -0.41 -41.90
CA ALA A 190 -15.24 -1.03 -43.06
C ALA A 190 -16.21 -1.49 -44.16
N SER A 191 -17.47 -1.79 -43.83
CA SER A 191 -18.48 -2.24 -44.81
C SER A 191 -19.18 -1.10 -45.56
N GLY A 192 -18.86 0.17 -45.25
CA GLY A 192 -19.47 1.33 -45.91
C GLY A 192 -20.99 1.47 -45.68
N MET A 193 -21.57 0.68 -44.77
CA MET A 193 -22.96 0.84 -44.36
C MET A 193 -23.08 2.13 -43.53
N PRO A 194 -24.07 3.00 -43.81
CA PRO A 194 -24.30 4.14 -42.95
C PRO A 194 -24.63 3.59 -41.56
N ALA A 195 -24.03 4.18 -40.52
CA ALA A 195 -24.41 3.89 -39.15
C ALA A 195 -25.92 4.06 -39.04
N ALA A 196 -26.65 2.95 -38.92
CA ALA A 196 -28.06 2.99 -38.61
C ALA A 196 -28.17 3.65 -37.23
N ALA A 197 -28.58 4.91 -37.24
CA ALA A 197 -29.02 5.60 -36.04
C ALA A 197 -30.16 4.77 -35.44
N GLY A 198 -29.91 4.11 -34.31
CA GLY A 198 -30.97 3.47 -33.54
C GLY A 198 -30.67 2.07 -33.03
N ALA A 199 -29.74 1.96 -32.08
CA ALA A 199 -29.91 1.04 -30.96
C ALA A 199 -29.15 1.66 -29.78
N ALA A 200 -29.84 2.52 -29.03
CA ALA A 200 -29.35 3.03 -27.77
C ALA A 200 -29.07 1.84 -26.85
N VAL A 201 -27.78 1.57 -26.59
CA VAL A 201 -27.36 0.73 -25.46
C VAL A 201 -27.95 1.40 -24.22
N PRO A 202 -28.79 0.73 -23.41
CA PRO A 202 -29.31 1.34 -22.21
C PRO A 202 -28.12 1.63 -21.29
N ALA A 203 -27.83 2.91 -21.09
CA ALA A 203 -26.79 3.35 -20.16
C ALA A 203 -27.16 2.82 -18.78
N VAL A 204 -26.38 1.85 -18.28
CA VAL A 204 -26.53 1.34 -16.92
C VAL A 204 -26.31 2.52 -15.97
N PRO A 205 -27.32 2.93 -15.16
CA PRO A 205 -27.17 4.08 -14.28
C PRO A 205 -26.08 3.79 -13.24
N ARG A 206 -24.97 4.54 -13.29
CA ARG A 206 -23.94 4.55 -12.24
C ARG A 206 -24.35 5.58 -11.19
N GLY A 207 -25.15 5.16 -10.23
CA GLY A 207 -25.55 5.99 -9.09
C GLY A 207 -26.67 5.33 -8.27
N PRO A 208 -26.94 5.81 -7.04
CA PRO A 208 -28.10 5.36 -6.29
C PRO A 208 -29.40 5.64 -7.10
N ILE A 209 -30.36 4.73 -7.01
CA ILE A 209 -31.68 4.84 -7.67
C ILE A 209 -32.77 4.75 -6.60
N VAL A 210 -33.90 5.43 -6.83
CA VAL A 210 -35.10 5.34 -6.00
C VAL A 210 -36.25 4.83 -6.87
N ARG A 211 -36.92 3.78 -6.40
CA ARG A 211 -38.08 3.20 -7.06
C ARG A 211 -39.34 3.98 -6.71
N VAL A 212 -39.99 4.58 -7.69
CA VAL A 212 -41.20 5.41 -7.51
C VAL A 212 -42.38 4.71 -8.17
N THR A 213 -43.47 4.54 -7.40
CA THR A 213 -44.72 3.97 -7.91
C THR A 213 -45.72 5.10 -8.15
N ARG A 214 -46.23 5.22 -9.37
CA ARG A 214 -47.30 6.15 -9.72
C ARG A 214 -48.44 5.40 -10.37
N GLY A 215 -49.56 5.27 -9.67
CA GLY A 215 -50.68 4.43 -10.12
C GLY A 215 -50.25 2.96 -10.23
N LYS A 216 -50.44 2.35 -11.41
CA LYS A 216 -50.08 0.95 -11.68
C LYS A 216 -48.66 0.78 -12.25
N SER A 217 -47.89 1.85 -12.43
CA SER A 217 -46.53 1.80 -12.97
C SER A 217 -45.48 2.01 -11.89
N VAL A 218 -44.40 1.23 -11.96
CA VAL A 218 -43.21 1.31 -11.11
C VAL A 218 -42.03 1.70 -11.99
N GLU A 219 -41.30 2.76 -11.62
CA GLU A 219 -40.15 3.27 -12.38
C GLU A 219 -38.95 3.49 -11.45
N ASP A 220 -37.75 3.14 -11.93
CA ASP A 220 -36.49 3.30 -11.19
C ASP A 220 -35.83 4.63 -11.61
N VAL A 221 -35.79 5.61 -10.70
CA VAL A 221 -35.31 6.98 -10.97
C VAL A 221 -33.92 7.20 -10.36
N PRO A 222 -32.90 7.60 -11.13
CA PRO A 222 -31.57 7.92 -10.59
C PRO A 222 -31.58 9.19 -9.73
N VAL A 223 -31.02 9.13 -8.52
CA VAL A 223 -30.88 10.31 -7.66
C VAL A 223 -29.64 11.10 -8.05
N GLY A 224 -29.82 12.14 -8.86
CA GLY A 224 -28.73 13.04 -9.24
C GLY A 224 -29.04 14.03 -10.35
N LYS A 225 -29.81 15.08 -10.03
CA LYS A 225 -29.68 16.51 -10.43
C LYS A 225 -31.04 17.18 -10.27
N ALA A 226 -31.18 17.98 -9.20
CA ALA A 226 -32.21 19.01 -9.14
C ALA A 226 -31.94 20.03 -10.26
N GLN A 227 -32.99 20.38 -11.01
CA GLN A 227 -33.09 21.68 -11.67
C GLN A 227 -33.44 22.73 -10.61
#